data_AF-A0A034VXG1-F1
#
_entry.id   AF-A0A034VXG1-F1
#
_cell.length_a   1.000
_cell.length_b   1.000
_cell.length_c   1.000
_cell.angle_alpha   90.00
_cell.angle_beta   90.00
_cell.angle_gamma   90.00
#
_symmetry.space_group_name_H-M   'P 1'
#
loop_
_entity.id
_entity.type
_entity.pdbx_description
1 polymer ?
#
loop_
_entity_poly.entity_id
_entity_poly.type
_entity_poly.pdbx_seq_one_letter_code
_entity_poly.pdbx_strand_id
1 'polypeptide(L)'
;MRRAKSHLGSKHLTPEEMKTCAPKTSAAEIIPEKVKVDICEENYKHFDAQMHTLIDYIIRKEIQQIEDSKGFLCCQKNELTQKIMKLIACDFNIRVPTKNSTEFANLMTFVYKNLEKRCFEILQKTQKPQTPLEAGLHMQKIALYMSIIKVLNEVGAENLANIYKTKLEKLETPEFHVEGYKFLYNMEKQNFEEAREHLRKPLEQRFSFGDYRDGLFDIYITYIQTLLTETSYNDGLQYLLRALETYSSRFPKESSTWILLYCIYSECGYVPGMSYTRWKFENLKKEFTRNTQLPLTLWDLYCKQSLEFTSKRATEFYKVVQEFLELGLYKFAQIIFGQILIECTEAEKYFVTITLQILLREITDTHSMRTFQGFQTTIFQSHINGHLHYYLGDKSAAKDCYAVILHNTENLDDIGVFQMSILRYANYLLERGKYEKAISAYGQCTRISSCRVKAFYDLGRAYYRLGKYQAAEEKFSSCTNFGIHLPDVWGYLALANLKMNNTFKALESWKYAKISIIVFFP
;
A
#
# COMPACT_ATOMS: atom_id res chain seq x y z
N MET A 1 -33.65 -52.76 -34.28
CA MET A 1 -32.82 -53.98 -34.20
C MET A 1 -32.00 -53.94 -32.91
N ARG A 2 -32.29 -54.92 -32.04
CA ARG A 2 -31.55 -55.48 -30.88
C ARG A 2 -30.91 -54.55 -29.83
N ARG A 3 -31.67 -54.39 -28.73
CA ARG A 3 -31.19 -54.36 -27.34
C ARG A 3 -30.69 -55.75 -26.90
N ALA A 4 -29.70 -55.81 -26.00
CA ALA A 4 -29.82 -56.38 -24.63
C ALA A 4 -28.48 -56.94 -24.10
N LYS A 5 -28.26 -56.71 -22.80
CA LYS A 5 -27.11 -57.08 -21.95
C LYS A 5 -26.99 -58.60 -21.73
N SER A 6 -25.79 -59.07 -21.41
CA SER A 6 -25.58 -60.10 -20.38
C SER A 6 -24.16 -60.05 -19.77
N HIS A 7 -24.12 -60.21 -18.45
CA HIS A 7 -22.94 -60.36 -17.58
C HIS A 7 -22.22 -61.70 -17.77
N LEU A 8 -20.92 -61.73 -17.43
CA LEU A 8 -20.11 -62.83 -16.82
C LEU A 8 -18.64 -62.36 -16.95
N GLY A 9 -17.72 -62.36 -16.01
CA GLY A 9 -17.51 -62.95 -14.68
C GLY A 9 -15.97 -62.85 -14.46
N SER A 10 -15.51 -62.59 -13.24
CA SER A 10 -14.08 -62.37 -12.93
C SER A 10 -13.18 -63.56 -13.31
N LYS A 11 -11.99 -63.29 -13.86
CA LYS A 11 -10.85 -64.21 -13.76
C LYS A 11 -9.61 -63.46 -13.26
N HIS A 12 -9.21 -63.76 -12.03
CA HIS A 12 -7.88 -63.49 -11.52
C HIS A 12 -6.88 -64.36 -12.29
N LEU A 13 -5.83 -63.75 -12.83
CA LEU A 13 -4.69 -64.44 -13.40
C LEU A 13 -3.67 -64.72 -12.29
N THR A 14 -3.20 -65.97 -12.20
CA THR A 14 -2.27 -66.48 -11.20
C THR A 14 -0.80 -66.16 -11.54
N PRO A 15 0.12 -66.17 -10.55
CA PRO A 15 1.48 -65.59 -10.65
C PRO A 15 2.47 -66.24 -11.64
N GLU A 16 2.08 -67.26 -12.40
CA GLU A 16 2.98 -67.99 -13.31
C GLU A 16 2.98 -67.47 -14.76
N GLU A 17 2.01 -66.64 -15.15
CA GLU A 17 1.96 -66.06 -16.51
C GLU A 17 2.79 -64.76 -16.66
N MET A 18 3.45 -64.29 -15.59
CA MET A 18 4.36 -63.13 -15.61
C MET A 18 5.84 -63.49 -15.84
N LYS A 19 6.20 -64.76 -16.05
CA LYS A 19 7.61 -65.20 -16.11
C LYS A 19 8.26 -65.24 -17.50
N THR A 20 7.61 -64.78 -18.57
CA THR A 20 8.21 -64.77 -19.92
C THR A 20 8.27 -63.37 -20.50
N CYS A 21 9.07 -62.49 -19.88
CA CYS A 21 9.63 -61.29 -20.52
C CYS A 21 10.89 -60.87 -19.74
N ALA A 22 11.93 -61.70 -19.77
CA ALA A 22 13.27 -61.30 -19.36
C ALA A 22 13.83 -60.31 -20.40
N PRO A 23 14.33 -59.12 -20.02
CA PRO A 23 15.01 -58.22 -20.94
C PRO A 23 16.32 -58.85 -21.42
N LYS A 24 16.52 -58.90 -22.74
CA LYS A 24 17.83 -59.15 -23.33
C LYS A 24 18.79 -58.08 -22.84
N THR A 25 19.94 -58.51 -22.34
CA THR A 25 21.10 -57.71 -21.95
C THR A 25 21.44 -56.66 -23.02
N SER A 26 21.15 -55.37 -22.76
CA SER A 26 21.82 -54.26 -23.44
C SER A 26 23.05 -53.91 -22.61
N ALA A 27 24.24 -54.05 -23.18
CA ALA A 27 25.45 -53.51 -22.62
C ALA A 27 25.22 -52.02 -22.27
N ALA A 28 25.42 -51.65 -21.00
CA ALA A 28 25.38 -50.26 -20.60
C ALA A 28 26.54 -49.53 -21.28
N GLU A 29 26.26 -48.70 -22.28
CA GLU A 29 27.22 -47.72 -22.76
C GLU A 29 27.65 -46.87 -21.56
N ILE A 30 28.94 -46.93 -21.23
CA ILE A 30 29.53 -46.13 -20.16
C ILE A 30 29.64 -44.70 -20.70
N ILE A 31 28.54 -43.94 -20.57
CA ILE A 31 28.53 -42.52 -20.91
C ILE A 31 29.47 -41.78 -19.94
N PRO A 32 30.45 -40.98 -20.43
CA PRO A 32 31.38 -40.25 -19.58
C PRO A 32 30.64 -39.35 -18.59
N GLU A 33 31.16 -39.25 -17.36
CA GLU A 33 30.53 -38.51 -16.25
C GLU A 33 30.24 -37.03 -16.60
N LYS A 34 31.12 -36.41 -17.40
CA LYS A 34 30.95 -35.05 -17.93
C LYS A 34 29.74 -34.91 -18.86
N VAL A 35 29.51 -35.89 -19.75
CA VAL A 35 28.37 -35.91 -20.68
C VAL A 35 27.05 -36.12 -19.91
N LYS A 36 27.06 -36.89 -18.83
CA LYS A 36 25.88 -37.04 -17.95
C LYS A 36 25.51 -35.72 -17.26
N VAL A 37 26.50 -34.98 -16.76
CA VAL A 37 26.29 -33.66 -16.14
C VAL A 37 25.70 -32.67 -17.14
N ASP A 38 26.21 -32.62 -18.37
CA ASP A 38 25.69 -31.74 -19.43
C ASP A 38 24.22 -32.05 -19.79
N ILE A 39 23.85 -33.34 -19.87
CA ILE A 39 22.46 -33.78 -20.12
C ILE A 39 21.53 -33.38 -18.96
N CYS A 40 22.01 -33.45 -17.72
CA CYS A 40 21.23 -33.03 -16.55
C CYS A 40 20.94 -31.54 -16.59
N GLU A 41 21.95 -30.70 -16.85
CA GLU A 41 21.75 -29.26 -16.98
C GLU A 41 20.80 -28.89 -18.12
N GLU A 42 20.89 -29.60 -19.24
CA GLU A 42 20.00 -29.40 -20.39
C GLU A 42 18.54 -29.73 -20.04
N ASN A 43 18.27 -30.81 -19.32
CA ASN A 43 16.91 -31.12 -18.86
C ASN A 43 16.34 -30.04 -17.94
N TYR A 44 17.17 -29.47 -17.06
CA TYR A 44 16.81 -28.35 -16.20
C TYR A 44 16.50 -27.07 -17.02
N LYS A 45 17.28 -26.77 -18.08
CA LYS A 45 16.98 -25.65 -19.00
C LYS A 45 15.65 -25.85 -19.73
N HIS A 46 15.34 -27.08 -20.16
CA HIS A 46 14.07 -27.38 -20.82
C HIS A 46 12.86 -27.23 -19.88
N PHE A 47 13.03 -27.54 -18.59
CA PHE A 47 12.01 -27.29 -17.58
C PHE A 47 11.76 -25.79 -17.40
N ASP A 48 12.83 -24.99 -17.24
CA ASP A 48 12.73 -23.54 -17.08
C ASP A 48 12.02 -22.88 -18.27
N ALA A 49 12.39 -23.26 -19.50
CA ALA A 49 11.77 -22.74 -20.71
C ALA A 49 10.26 -22.99 -20.75
N GLN A 50 9.80 -24.15 -20.26
CA GLN A 50 8.37 -24.45 -20.19
C GLN A 50 7.67 -23.67 -19.09
N MET A 51 8.33 -23.47 -17.94
CA MET A 51 7.79 -22.60 -16.90
C MET A 51 7.60 -21.17 -17.43
N HIS A 52 8.57 -20.64 -18.17
CA HIS A 52 8.43 -19.33 -18.83
C HIS A 52 7.23 -19.28 -19.77
N THR A 53 7.03 -20.27 -20.65
CA THR A 53 5.89 -20.33 -21.56
C THR A 53 4.55 -20.41 -20.82
N LEU A 54 4.48 -21.21 -19.75
CA LEU A 54 3.27 -21.35 -18.95
C LEU A 54 2.92 -20.05 -18.23
N ILE A 55 3.92 -19.39 -17.64
CA ILE A 55 3.75 -18.12 -16.92
C ILE A 55 3.32 -17.01 -17.89
N ASP A 56 3.99 -16.88 -19.03
CA ASP A 56 3.63 -15.91 -20.08
C ASP A 56 2.19 -16.11 -20.56
N TYR A 57 1.77 -17.37 -20.77
CA TYR A 57 0.40 -17.68 -21.14
C TYR A 57 -0.62 -17.27 -20.08
N ILE A 58 -0.35 -17.58 -18.80
CA ILE A 58 -1.23 -17.21 -17.69
C ILE A 58 -1.40 -15.69 -17.58
N ILE A 59 -0.30 -14.94 -17.71
CA ILE A 59 -0.31 -13.48 -17.65
C ILE A 59 -1.06 -12.90 -18.85
N ARG A 60 -0.71 -13.30 -20.08
CA ARG A 60 -1.33 -12.75 -21.30
C ARG A 60 -2.82 -13.04 -21.43
N LYS A 61 -3.30 -14.13 -20.82
CA LYS A 61 -4.71 -14.53 -20.85
C LYS A 61 -5.47 -14.19 -19.59
N GLU A 62 -4.84 -13.49 -18.65
CA GLU A 62 -5.44 -13.06 -17.37
C GLU A 62 -6.18 -14.19 -16.64
N ILE A 63 -5.62 -15.40 -16.65
CA ILE A 63 -6.29 -16.59 -16.11
C ILE A 63 -6.38 -16.45 -14.59
N GLN A 64 -7.61 -16.36 -14.07
CA GLN A 64 -7.86 -16.24 -12.63
C GLN A 64 -8.35 -17.55 -12.01
N GLN A 65 -8.97 -18.42 -12.80
CA GLN A 65 -9.43 -19.75 -12.39
C GLN A 65 -8.92 -20.82 -13.36
N ILE A 66 -8.68 -22.04 -12.86
CA ILE A 66 -8.13 -23.14 -13.67
C ILE A 66 -9.12 -23.54 -14.79
N GLU A 67 -10.41 -23.33 -14.54
CA GLU A 67 -11.53 -23.57 -15.45
C GLU A 67 -11.45 -22.72 -16.73
N ASP A 68 -10.85 -21.52 -16.65
CA ASP A 68 -10.78 -20.56 -17.76
C ASP A 68 -9.91 -21.06 -18.93
N SER A 69 -9.04 -22.05 -18.69
CA SER A 69 -8.09 -22.58 -19.69
C SER A 69 -7.78 -24.06 -19.51
N LYS A 70 -8.80 -24.83 -19.14
CA LYS A 70 -8.69 -26.26 -18.78
C LYS A 70 -7.99 -27.12 -19.85
N GLY A 71 -8.21 -26.83 -21.14
CA GLY A 71 -7.59 -27.56 -22.25
C GLY A 71 -6.07 -27.37 -22.32
N PHE A 72 -5.61 -26.12 -22.33
CA PHE A 72 -4.19 -25.79 -22.37
C PHE A 72 -3.45 -26.27 -21.11
N LEU A 73 -4.03 -26.01 -19.93
CA LEU A 73 -3.43 -26.40 -18.64
C LEU A 73 -3.32 -27.92 -18.47
N CYS A 74 -4.26 -28.70 -19.03
CA CYS A 74 -4.20 -30.16 -19.02
C CYS A 74 -3.01 -30.70 -19.84
N CYS A 75 -2.78 -30.14 -21.04
CA CYS A 75 -1.62 -30.49 -21.85
C CYS A 75 -0.30 -30.12 -21.15
N GLN A 76 -0.25 -28.91 -20.57
CA GLN A 76 0.93 -28.44 -19.84
C GLN A 76 1.22 -29.28 -18.59
N LYS A 77 0.19 -29.77 -17.88
CA LYS A 77 0.37 -30.70 -16.75
C LYS A 77 1.09 -31.98 -17.18
N ASN A 78 0.71 -32.56 -18.31
CA ASN A 78 1.31 -33.81 -18.80
C ASN A 78 2.77 -33.59 -19.21
N GLU A 79 3.06 -32.51 -19.94
CA GLU A 79 4.42 -32.15 -20.33
C GLU A 79 5.32 -31.85 -19.12
N LEU A 80 4.82 -31.08 -18.13
CA LEU A 80 5.53 -30.83 -16.88
C LEU A 80 5.82 -32.13 -16.12
N THR A 81 4.84 -33.04 -16.05
CA THR A 81 5.02 -34.34 -15.39
C THR A 81 6.16 -35.12 -16.04
N GLN A 82 6.19 -35.17 -17.38
CA GLN A 82 7.27 -35.85 -18.12
C GLN A 82 8.64 -35.21 -17.86
N LYS A 83 8.73 -33.88 -17.82
CA LYS A 83 9.99 -33.18 -17.53
C LYS A 83 10.44 -33.39 -16.10
N ILE A 84 9.55 -33.30 -15.11
CA ILE A 84 9.87 -33.57 -13.70
C ILE A 84 10.40 -35.00 -13.54
N MET A 85 9.81 -35.99 -14.22
CA MET A 85 10.32 -37.36 -14.21
C MET A 85 11.74 -37.47 -14.78
N LYS A 86 12.07 -36.72 -15.85
CA LYS A 86 13.44 -36.64 -16.37
C LYS A 86 14.40 -36.00 -15.37
N LEU A 87 13.98 -34.96 -14.65
CA LEU A 87 14.81 -34.31 -13.62
C LEU A 87 15.09 -35.24 -12.44
N ILE A 88 14.07 -35.95 -11.95
CA ILE A 88 14.23 -36.97 -10.90
C ILE A 88 15.20 -38.05 -11.36
N ALA A 89 15.06 -38.54 -12.60
CA ALA A 89 15.97 -39.53 -13.15
C ALA A 89 17.41 -38.99 -13.27
N CYS A 90 17.59 -37.72 -13.66
CA CYS A 90 18.91 -37.09 -13.71
C CYS A 90 19.53 -36.93 -12.32
N ASP A 91 18.80 -36.40 -11.35
CA ASP A 91 19.33 -36.21 -9.99
C ASP A 91 19.61 -37.54 -9.31
N PHE A 92 18.79 -38.57 -9.53
CA PHE A 92 19.03 -39.94 -9.06
C PHE A 92 20.32 -40.52 -9.66
N ASN A 93 20.55 -40.35 -10.96
CA ASN A 93 21.68 -40.98 -11.64
C ASN A 93 23.01 -40.24 -11.45
N ILE A 94 22.98 -38.96 -11.09
CA ILE A 94 24.16 -38.07 -11.16
C ILE A 94 24.43 -37.37 -9.83
N ARG A 95 23.43 -36.73 -9.22
CA ARG A 95 23.67 -35.83 -8.07
C ARG A 95 23.53 -36.51 -6.73
N VAL A 96 22.55 -37.40 -6.60
CA VAL A 96 22.19 -38.07 -5.35
C VAL A 96 21.73 -39.50 -5.67
N PRO A 97 22.68 -40.42 -5.94
CA PRO A 97 22.35 -41.83 -6.09
C PRO A 97 21.83 -42.39 -4.77
N THR A 98 20.71 -43.12 -4.83
CA THR A 98 20.04 -43.66 -3.64
C THR A 98 20.00 -45.18 -3.67
N LYS A 99 20.11 -45.80 -2.50
CA LYS A 99 20.22 -47.27 -2.34
C LYS A 99 18.98 -47.90 -1.72
N ASN A 100 18.12 -47.11 -1.08
CA ASN A 100 16.92 -47.58 -0.40
C ASN A 100 15.75 -46.59 -0.58
N SER A 101 14.54 -47.03 -0.21
CA SER A 101 13.30 -46.25 -0.39
C SER A 101 13.28 -44.95 0.42
N THR A 102 13.93 -44.90 1.59
CA THR A 102 14.02 -43.70 2.43
C THR A 102 14.91 -42.63 1.79
N GLU A 103 16.06 -43.03 1.24
CA GLU A 103 16.95 -42.13 0.49
C GLU A 103 16.27 -41.62 -0.78
N PHE A 104 15.53 -42.47 -1.49
CA PHE A 104 14.75 -42.05 -2.65
C PHE A 104 13.65 -41.04 -2.29
N ALA A 105 12.94 -41.22 -1.16
CA ALA A 105 11.96 -40.25 -0.67
C ALA A 105 12.60 -38.89 -0.31
N ASN A 106 13.81 -38.92 0.26
CA ASN A 106 14.57 -37.70 0.55
C ASN A 106 15.03 -36.99 -0.74
N LEU A 107 15.46 -37.75 -1.76
CA LEU A 107 15.75 -37.22 -3.09
C LEU A 107 14.52 -36.53 -3.71
N MET A 108 13.36 -37.18 -3.67
CA MET A 108 12.11 -36.59 -4.17
C MET A 108 11.77 -35.27 -3.45
N THR A 109 12.00 -35.21 -2.15
CA THR A 109 11.82 -33.99 -1.34
C THR A 109 12.82 -32.90 -1.75
N PHE A 110 14.07 -33.27 -2.02
CA PHE A 110 15.11 -32.37 -2.52
C PHE A 110 14.76 -31.79 -3.90
N VAL A 111 14.38 -32.65 -4.85
CA VAL A 111 13.96 -32.23 -6.20
C VAL A 111 12.75 -31.30 -6.10
N TYR A 112 11.75 -31.64 -5.29
CA TYR A 112 10.59 -30.78 -5.06
C TYR A 112 11.00 -29.38 -4.58
N LYS A 113 11.81 -29.27 -3.52
CA LYS A 113 12.28 -27.98 -2.99
C LYS A 113 13.07 -27.17 -4.00
N ASN A 114 13.92 -27.84 -4.80
CA ASN A 114 14.71 -27.19 -5.84
C ASN A 114 13.82 -26.64 -6.95
N LEU A 115 12.91 -27.46 -7.49
CA LEU A 115 11.99 -27.03 -8.55
C LEU A 115 11.03 -25.94 -8.06
N GLU A 116 10.54 -26.03 -6.83
CA GLU A 116 9.72 -24.98 -6.21
C GLU A 116 10.47 -23.64 -6.18
N LYS A 117 11.70 -23.62 -5.66
CA LYS A 117 12.54 -22.41 -5.65
C LYS A 117 12.81 -21.88 -7.07
N ARG A 118 13.09 -22.76 -8.02
CA ARG A 118 13.42 -22.40 -9.40
C ARG A 118 12.21 -21.80 -10.14
N CYS A 119 11.04 -22.42 -10.02
CA CYS A 119 9.78 -21.88 -10.53
C CYS A 119 9.48 -20.50 -9.94
N PHE A 120 9.74 -20.31 -8.64
CA PHE A 120 9.57 -19.04 -7.97
C PHE A 120 10.52 -17.95 -8.50
N GLU A 121 11.80 -18.26 -8.70
CA GLU A 121 12.76 -17.31 -9.30
C GLU A 121 12.37 -16.91 -10.73
N ILE A 122 11.86 -17.85 -11.53
CA ILE A 122 11.35 -17.59 -12.88
C ILE A 122 10.13 -16.65 -12.84
N LEU A 123 9.20 -16.90 -11.93
CA LEU A 123 8.04 -16.05 -11.68
C LEU A 123 8.44 -14.63 -11.26
N GLN A 124 9.40 -14.47 -10.36
CA GLN A 124 9.88 -13.14 -9.95
C GLN A 124 10.53 -12.38 -11.09
N LYS A 125 11.35 -13.05 -11.91
CA LYS A 125 11.99 -12.42 -13.08
C LYS A 125 10.99 -11.96 -14.12
N THR A 126 9.88 -12.68 -14.27
CA THR A 126 8.78 -12.33 -15.21
C THR A 126 7.83 -11.27 -14.66
N GLN A 127 7.83 -11.00 -13.35
CA GLN A 127 7.05 -9.92 -12.70
C GLN A 127 7.67 -8.52 -12.84
N LYS A 128 8.86 -8.37 -13.43
CA LYS A 128 9.37 -7.05 -13.81
C LYS A 128 8.43 -6.45 -14.87
N PRO A 129 7.93 -5.23 -14.72
CA PRO A 129 6.99 -4.64 -15.67
C PRO A 129 7.64 -4.59 -17.05
N GLN A 130 7.09 -5.36 -17.99
CA GLN A 130 7.59 -5.47 -19.37
C GLN A 130 7.02 -4.36 -20.24
N THR A 131 5.94 -3.70 -19.77
CA THR A 131 5.28 -2.60 -20.46
C THR A 131 5.14 -1.35 -19.58
N PRO A 132 5.04 -0.14 -20.17
CA PRO A 132 4.75 1.10 -19.44
C PRO A 132 3.42 1.06 -18.66
N LEU A 133 2.43 0.31 -19.16
CA LEU A 133 1.13 0.13 -18.50
C LEU A 133 1.27 -0.66 -17.19
N GLU A 134 2.01 -1.77 -17.22
CA GLU A 134 2.31 -2.58 -16.04
C GLU A 134 3.13 -1.79 -15.01
N ALA A 135 4.09 -0.99 -15.45
CA ALA A 135 4.84 -0.08 -14.58
C ALA A 135 3.90 0.95 -13.92
N GLY A 136 2.96 1.52 -14.67
CA GLY A 136 1.95 2.43 -14.15
C GLY A 136 1.04 1.79 -13.08
N LEU A 137 0.57 0.57 -13.34
CA LEU A 137 -0.26 -0.17 -12.39
C LEU A 137 0.53 -0.54 -11.12
N HIS A 138 1.80 -0.89 -11.26
CA HIS A 138 2.70 -1.14 -10.13
C HIS A 138 2.86 0.10 -9.25
N MET A 139 3.08 1.28 -9.85
CA MET A 139 3.15 2.55 -9.11
C MET A 139 1.86 2.85 -8.35
N GLN A 140 0.70 2.69 -8.99
CA GLN A 140 -0.59 2.87 -8.34
C GLN A 140 -0.78 1.94 -7.14
N LYS A 141 -0.30 0.69 -7.24
CA LYS A 141 -0.36 -0.27 -6.13
C LYS A 141 0.53 0.15 -4.96
N ILE A 142 1.76 0.61 -5.22
CA ILE A 142 2.67 1.11 -4.18
C ILE A 142 2.08 2.35 -3.50
N ALA A 143 1.60 3.32 -4.28
CA ALA A 143 0.93 4.52 -3.77
C ALA A 143 -0.32 4.17 -2.94
N LEU A 144 -1.10 3.19 -3.39
CA LEU A 144 -2.25 2.68 -2.63
C LEU A 144 -1.83 2.04 -1.30
N TYR A 145 -0.78 1.21 -1.29
CA TYR A 145 -0.28 0.60 -0.06
C TYR A 145 0.18 1.65 0.94
N MET A 146 0.91 2.68 0.47
CA MET A 146 1.28 3.79 1.33
C MET A 146 0.05 4.55 1.86
N SER A 147 -0.94 4.79 1.01
CA SER A 147 -2.21 5.42 1.42
C SER A 147 -2.94 4.59 2.49
N ILE A 148 -2.96 3.26 2.35
CA ILE A 148 -3.51 2.34 3.36
C ILE A 148 -2.72 2.45 4.67
N ILE A 149 -1.38 2.41 4.62
CA ILE A 149 -0.52 2.54 5.81
C ILE A 149 -0.85 3.84 6.57
N LYS A 150 -0.92 4.96 5.85
CA LYS A 150 -1.26 6.27 6.44
C LYS A 150 -2.62 6.22 7.14
N VAL A 151 -3.67 5.76 6.45
CA VAL A 151 -5.02 5.63 7.04
C VAL A 151 -5.02 4.74 8.28
N LEU A 152 -4.35 3.58 8.22
CA LEU A 152 -4.29 2.63 9.33
C LEU A 152 -3.60 3.22 10.57
N ASN A 153 -2.48 3.93 10.39
CA ASN A 153 -1.81 4.63 11.47
C ASN A 153 -2.69 5.74 12.06
N GLU A 154 -3.36 6.54 11.22
CA GLU A 154 -4.24 7.62 11.67
C GLU A 154 -5.49 7.14 12.45
N VAL A 155 -5.87 5.87 12.32
CA VAL A 155 -6.95 5.25 13.10
C VAL A 155 -6.47 4.31 14.22
N GLY A 156 -5.16 4.24 14.48
CA GLY A 156 -4.58 3.42 15.55
C GLY A 156 -4.54 1.92 15.26
N ALA A 157 -4.57 1.50 14.00
CA ALA A 157 -4.49 0.10 13.58
C ALA A 157 -3.05 -0.32 13.23
N GLU A 158 -2.10 -0.07 14.14
CA GLU A 158 -0.65 -0.22 13.93
C GLU A 158 -0.23 -1.63 13.49
N ASN A 159 -0.82 -2.67 14.06
CA ASN A 159 -0.52 -4.06 13.68
C ASN A 159 -0.78 -4.31 12.19
N LEU A 160 -1.91 -3.82 11.67
CA LEU A 160 -2.24 -3.97 10.26
C LEU A 160 -1.33 -3.08 9.40
N ALA A 161 -1.05 -1.85 9.85
CA ALA A 161 -0.13 -0.95 9.16
C ALA A 161 1.27 -1.56 9.00
N ASN A 162 1.79 -2.24 10.04
CA ASN A 162 3.09 -2.90 10.03
C ASN A 162 3.17 -4.08 9.04
N ILE A 163 2.08 -4.83 8.86
CA ILE A 163 2.00 -5.89 7.85
C ILE A 163 2.11 -5.26 6.45
N TYR A 164 1.35 -4.17 6.20
CA TYR A 164 1.43 -3.45 4.93
C TYR A 164 2.82 -2.84 4.70
N LYS A 165 3.44 -2.29 5.74
CA LYS A 165 4.81 -1.74 5.68
C LYS A 165 5.82 -2.81 5.28
N THR A 166 5.80 -3.97 5.94
CA THR A 166 6.65 -5.13 5.61
C THR A 166 6.44 -5.58 4.17
N LYS A 167 5.20 -5.57 3.68
CA LYS A 167 4.90 -5.94 2.29
C LYS A 167 5.40 -4.88 1.30
N LEU A 168 5.22 -3.60 1.62
CA LEU A 168 5.65 -2.47 0.81
C LEU A 168 7.17 -2.44 0.64
N GLU A 169 7.92 -2.73 1.70
CA GLU A 169 9.39 -2.85 1.68
C GLU A 169 9.89 -3.92 0.70
N LYS A 170 9.15 -5.03 0.57
CA LYS A 170 9.47 -6.09 -0.40
C LYS A 170 9.16 -5.72 -1.85
N LEU A 171 8.44 -4.62 -2.09
CA LEU A 171 8.10 -4.11 -3.43
C LEU A 171 9.04 -2.98 -3.88
N GLU A 172 10.05 -2.65 -3.08
CA GLU A 172 11.06 -1.66 -3.43
C GLU A 172 11.87 -2.13 -4.63
N THR A 173 11.97 -1.27 -5.65
CA THR A 173 12.83 -1.50 -6.81
C THR A 173 13.63 -0.23 -7.13
N PRO A 174 14.73 -0.32 -7.89
CA PRO A 174 15.48 0.85 -8.35
C PRO A 174 14.64 1.88 -9.11
N GLU A 175 13.52 1.46 -9.70
CA GLU A 175 12.59 2.29 -10.47
C GLU A 175 11.41 2.82 -9.64
N PHE A 176 11.13 2.21 -8.49
CA PHE A 176 9.98 2.53 -7.63
C PHE A 176 10.40 2.77 -6.18
N HIS A 177 10.40 4.04 -5.80
CA HIS A 177 11.06 4.48 -4.58
C HIS A 177 10.11 4.56 -3.40
N VAL A 178 9.90 3.41 -2.77
CA VAL A 178 9.24 3.30 -1.45
C VAL A 178 9.89 4.26 -0.44
N GLU A 179 11.22 4.41 -0.49
CA GLU A 179 11.97 5.35 0.33
C GLU A 179 11.49 6.80 0.19
N GLY A 180 11.15 7.27 -1.02
CA GLY A 180 10.59 8.60 -1.23
C GLY A 180 9.23 8.79 -0.55
N TYR A 181 8.33 7.80 -0.64
CA TYR A 181 7.05 7.88 0.04
C TYR A 181 7.18 7.83 1.57
N LYS A 182 8.13 7.03 2.09
CA LYS A 182 8.47 7.02 3.52
C LYS A 182 9.00 8.38 3.97
N PHE A 183 9.90 8.98 3.19
CA PHE A 183 10.43 10.32 3.46
C PHE A 183 9.31 11.35 3.53
N LEU A 184 8.43 11.42 2.52
CA LEU A 184 7.29 12.35 2.53
C LEU A 184 6.39 12.12 3.74
N TYR A 185 6.12 10.88 4.11
CA TYR A 185 5.30 10.61 5.29
C TYR A 185 5.98 11.02 6.59
N ASN A 186 7.30 10.88 6.70
CA ASN A 186 8.05 11.42 7.83
C ASN A 186 7.97 12.95 7.90
N MET A 187 8.03 13.64 6.75
CA MET A 187 7.80 15.08 6.67
C MET A 187 6.40 15.46 7.16
N GLU A 188 5.35 14.81 6.65
CA GLU A 188 3.96 15.03 7.07
C GLU A 188 3.75 14.73 8.58
N LYS A 189 4.44 13.71 9.11
CA LYS A 189 4.39 13.36 10.54
C LYS A 189 5.23 14.25 11.43
N GLN A 190 6.05 15.14 10.86
CA GLN A 190 7.06 15.94 11.56
C GLN A 190 8.16 15.10 12.24
N ASN A 191 8.47 13.93 11.69
CA ASN A 191 9.60 13.11 12.11
C ASN A 191 10.89 13.63 11.43
N PHE A 192 11.28 14.86 11.77
CA PHE A 192 12.36 15.57 11.06
C PHE A 192 13.75 14.96 11.27
N GLU A 193 13.98 14.24 12.36
CA GLU A 193 15.23 13.50 12.59
C GLU A 193 15.42 12.42 11.52
N GLU A 194 14.40 11.57 11.32
CA GLU A 194 14.43 10.50 10.32
C GLU A 194 14.53 11.06 8.90
N ALA A 195 13.84 12.17 8.60
CA ALA A 195 13.95 12.85 7.33
C ALA A 195 15.37 13.41 7.11
N ARG A 196 16.00 13.98 8.14
CA ARG A 196 17.35 14.52 8.02
C ARG A 196 18.41 13.44 7.82
N GLU A 197 18.27 12.31 8.51
CA GLU A 197 19.15 11.15 8.30
C GLU A 197 19.07 10.64 6.86
N HIS A 198 17.88 10.64 6.26
CA HIS A 198 17.73 10.32 4.83
C HIS A 198 18.50 11.29 3.93
N LEU A 199 18.36 12.60 4.15
CA LEU A 199 19.05 13.63 3.33
C LEU A 199 20.58 13.60 3.47
N ARG A 200 21.11 13.13 4.61
CA ARG A 200 22.55 13.01 4.87
C ARG A 200 23.24 11.87 4.12
N LYS A 201 22.47 10.87 3.68
CA LYS A 201 23.04 9.75 2.90
C LYS A 201 23.64 10.26 1.57
N PRO A 202 24.69 9.61 1.05
CA PRO A 202 25.19 9.87 -0.30
C PRO A 202 24.07 9.77 -1.35
N LEU A 203 24.15 10.55 -2.44
CA LEU A 203 23.12 10.57 -3.48
C LEU A 203 22.88 9.18 -4.10
N GLU A 204 23.92 8.33 -4.14
CA GLU A 204 23.83 6.95 -4.64
C GLU A 204 23.09 6.01 -3.70
N GLN A 205 22.89 6.41 -2.44
CA GLN A 205 22.31 5.60 -1.36
C GLN A 205 20.95 6.13 -0.87
N ARG A 206 20.41 7.16 -1.53
CA ARG A 206 19.11 7.74 -1.17
C ARG A 206 18.27 8.09 -2.38
N PHE A 207 16.97 7.99 -2.21
CA PHE A 207 16.05 8.66 -3.12
C PHE A 207 16.18 10.18 -3.08
N SER A 208 16.27 10.81 -4.26
CA SER A 208 16.28 12.27 -4.43
C SER A 208 14.99 12.72 -5.10
N PHE A 209 14.44 13.82 -4.61
CA PHE A 209 13.30 14.52 -5.22
C PHE A 209 13.75 15.56 -6.25
N GLY A 210 15.05 15.55 -6.59
CA GLY A 210 15.73 16.55 -7.41
C GLY A 210 16.33 17.67 -6.58
N ASP A 211 17.36 18.31 -7.12
CA ASP A 211 18.19 19.31 -6.43
C ASP A 211 17.38 20.44 -5.76
N TYR A 212 16.27 20.85 -6.38
CA TYR A 212 15.40 21.90 -5.88
C TYR A 212 14.53 21.45 -4.69
N ARG A 213 14.00 20.22 -4.70
CA ARG A 213 13.14 19.75 -3.60
C ARG A 213 13.96 19.29 -2.41
N ASP A 214 15.07 18.60 -2.66
CA ASP A 214 15.99 18.13 -1.61
C ASP A 214 16.53 19.30 -0.78
N GLY A 215 16.95 20.39 -1.42
CA GLY A 215 17.41 21.58 -0.69
C GLY A 215 16.26 22.33 -0.01
N LEU A 216 15.07 22.37 -0.59
CA LEU A 216 13.89 22.95 0.06
C LEU A 216 13.51 22.19 1.35
N PHE A 217 13.61 20.86 1.34
CA PHE A 217 13.40 20.04 2.53
C PHE A 217 14.43 20.35 3.63
N ASP A 218 15.72 20.48 3.27
CA ASP A 218 16.76 20.81 4.24
C ASP A 218 16.58 22.20 4.86
N ILE A 219 16.19 23.20 4.04
CA ILE A 219 15.84 24.55 4.52
C ILE A 219 14.66 24.48 5.50
N TYR A 220 13.61 23.75 5.16
CA TYR A 220 12.43 23.62 6.02
C TYR A 220 12.78 22.94 7.34
N ILE A 221 13.46 21.79 7.31
CA ILE A 221 13.86 21.05 8.51
C ILE A 221 14.72 21.93 9.43
N THR A 222 15.71 22.62 8.86
CA THR A 222 16.59 23.51 9.62
C THR A 222 15.82 24.69 10.20
N TYR A 223 14.89 25.28 9.44
CA TYR A 223 14.02 26.35 9.93
C TYR A 223 13.18 25.92 11.13
N ILE A 224 12.48 24.78 11.03
CA ILE A 224 11.65 24.27 12.13
C ILE A 224 12.49 23.96 13.36
N GLN A 225 13.67 23.35 13.18
CA GLN A 225 14.58 23.10 14.30
C GLN A 225 15.06 24.39 14.95
N THR A 226 15.40 25.41 14.15
CA THR A 226 15.83 26.71 14.64
C THR A 226 14.72 27.36 15.47
N LEU A 227 13.47 27.32 15.00
CA LEU A 227 12.30 27.81 15.75
C LEU A 227 12.13 27.08 17.10
N LEU A 228 12.33 25.76 17.14
CA LEU A 228 12.19 24.98 18.37
C LEU A 228 13.30 25.26 19.40
N THR A 229 14.50 25.61 18.93
CA THR A 229 15.68 25.90 19.77
C THR A 229 15.91 27.39 19.98
N GLU A 230 14.98 28.24 19.52
CA GLU A 230 15.14 29.69 19.49
C GLU A 230 15.29 30.26 20.90
N THR A 231 16.39 30.96 21.15
CA THR A 231 16.68 31.62 22.44
C THR A 231 16.81 33.13 22.28
N SER A 232 17.25 33.59 21.11
CA SER A 232 17.23 34.99 20.71
C SER A 232 16.02 35.27 19.83
N TYR A 233 15.52 36.49 19.88
CA TYR A 233 14.33 36.89 19.14
C TYR A 233 14.59 36.87 17.63
N ASN A 234 13.80 36.08 16.89
CA ASN A 234 13.76 35.99 15.42
C ASN A 234 14.97 35.32 14.73
N ASP A 235 15.76 34.52 15.43
CA ASP A 235 16.81 33.69 14.84
C ASP A 235 16.27 32.80 13.70
N GLY A 236 15.08 32.21 13.90
CA GLY A 236 14.45 31.34 12.90
C GLY A 236 14.09 32.09 11.62
N LEU A 237 13.49 33.28 11.75
CA LEU A 237 13.12 34.14 10.64
C LEU A 237 14.36 34.66 9.89
N GLN A 238 15.40 35.05 10.61
CA GLN A 238 16.65 35.53 10.03
C GLN A 238 17.34 34.43 9.21
N TYR A 239 17.40 33.20 9.75
CA TYR A 239 17.89 32.03 9.02
C TYR A 239 17.08 31.83 7.73
N LEU A 240 15.75 31.78 7.85
CA LEU A 240 14.87 31.47 6.73
C LEU A 240 15.01 32.48 5.59
N LEU A 241 15.04 33.78 5.91
CA LEU A 241 15.24 34.84 4.92
C LEU A 241 16.55 34.64 4.14
N ARG A 242 17.68 34.50 4.85
CA ARG A 242 18.99 34.33 4.22
C ARG A 242 19.06 33.06 3.36
N ALA A 243 18.50 31.96 3.87
CA ALA A 243 18.46 30.69 3.18
C ALA A 243 17.64 30.80 1.89
N LEU A 244 16.42 31.33 1.96
CA LEU A 244 15.53 31.46 0.82
C LEU A 244 16.02 32.46 -0.23
N GLU A 245 16.65 33.58 0.16
CA GLU A 245 17.24 34.53 -0.80
C GLU A 245 18.31 33.87 -1.67
N THR A 246 19.23 33.15 -1.01
CA THR A 246 20.29 32.40 -1.68
C THR A 246 19.70 31.30 -2.56
N TYR A 247 18.73 30.55 -2.02
CA TYR A 247 18.14 29.40 -2.68
C TYR A 247 17.28 29.78 -3.89
N SER A 248 16.43 30.81 -3.76
CA SER A 248 15.61 31.32 -4.86
C SER A 248 16.46 31.89 -5.99
N SER A 249 17.59 32.52 -5.65
CA SER A 249 18.56 32.99 -6.65
C SER A 249 19.24 31.85 -7.41
N ARG A 250 19.49 30.72 -6.74
CA ARG A 250 20.03 29.50 -7.37
C ARG A 250 19.01 28.81 -8.28
N PHE A 251 17.73 28.83 -7.94
CA PHE A 251 16.63 28.23 -8.71
C PHE A 251 15.63 29.29 -9.19
N PRO A 252 16.04 30.22 -10.07
CA PRO A 252 15.24 31.40 -10.41
C PRO A 252 13.95 31.08 -11.17
N LYS A 253 13.82 29.88 -11.73
CA LYS A 253 12.64 29.41 -12.47
C LYS A 253 11.56 28.81 -11.56
N GLU A 254 11.86 28.60 -10.28
CA GLU A 254 10.94 28.02 -9.31
C GLU A 254 10.19 29.12 -8.58
N SER A 255 8.87 29.21 -8.79
CA SER A 255 8.06 30.30 -8.23
C SER A 255 7.79 30.16 -6.73
N SER A 256 7.78 28.93 -6.21
CA SER A 256 7.32 28.62 -4.85
C SER A 256 8.14 29.33 -3.76
N THR A 257 9.48 29.36 -3.88
CA THR A 257 10.33 30.06 -2.91
C THR A 257 10.30 31.58 -3.07
N TRP A 258 10.11 32.11 -4.29
CA TRP A 258 9.88 33.54 -4.51
C TRP A 258 8.57 34.01 -3.88
N ILE A 259 7.50 33.24 -4.02
CA ILE A 259 6.19 33.53 -3.40
C ILE A 259 6.29 33.43 -1.88
N LEU A 260 7.00 32.43 -1.35
CA LEU A 260 7.24 32.32 0.09
C LEU A 260 8.01 33.53 0.63
N LEU A 261 9.10 33.94 -0.01
CA LEU A 261 9.85 35.16 0.35
C LEU A 261 8.98 36.40 0.29
N TYR A 262 8.14 36.53 -0.74
CA TYR A 262 7.20 37.64 -0.85
C TYR A 262 6.27 37.70 0.37
N CYS A 263 5.72 36.56 0.80
CA CYS A 263 4.83 36.48 1.95
C CYS A 263 5.54 36.86 3.25
N ILE A 264 6.77 36.39 3.45
CA ILE A 264 7.58 36.72 4.62
C ILE A 264 7.91 38.23 4.64
N TYR A 265 8.28 38.82 3.50
CA TYR A 265 8.49 40.27 3.40
C TYR A 265 7.23 41.08 3.65
N SER A 266 6.07 40.58 3.23
CA SER A 266 4.77 41.17 3.52
C SER A 266 4.50 41.22 5.03
N GLU A 267 4.74 40.11 5.74
CA GLU A 267 4.60 40.03 7.20
C GLU A 267 5.56 40.97 7.94
N CYS A 268 6.77 41.16 7.40
CA CYS A 268 7.77 42.11 7.95
C CYS A 268 7.52 43.58 7.55
N GLY A 269 6.55 43.87 6.67
CA GLY A 269 6.34 45.21 6.11
C GLY A 269 7.49 45.72 5.22
N TYR A 270 8.33 44.84 4.67
CA TYR A 270 9.50 45.21 3.88
C TYR A 270 9.17 45.39 2.39
N VAL A 271 8.66 46.57 2.06
CA VAL A 271 8.17 46.92 0.71
C VAL A 271 9.20 46.70 -0.42
N PRO A 272 10.49 47.06 -0.29
CA PRO A 272 11.47 46.81 -1.35
C PRO A 272 11.61 45.31 -1.68
N GLY A 273 11.65 44.45 -0.67
CA GLY A 273 11.72 42.99 -0.84
C GLY A 273 10.46 42.42 -1.48
N MET A 274 9.28 42.92 -1.09
CA MET A 274 8.01 42.55 -1.74
C MET A 274 8.01 42.89 -3.23
N SER A 275 8.43 44.10 -3.60
CA SER A 275 8.48 44.54 -5.00
C SER A 275 9.44 43.68 -5.82
N TYR A 276 10.60 43.35 -5.26
CA TYR A 276 11.61 42.52 -5.90
C TYR A 276 11.12 41.08 -6.16
N THR A 277 10.61 40.41 -5.12
CA THR A 277 10.13 39.02 -5.21
C THR A 277 8.90 38.90 -6.10
N ARG A 278 7.98 39.89 -6.03
CA ARG A 278 6.84 40.00 -6.95
C ARG A 278 7.27 40.04 -8.40
N TRP A 279 8.22 40.92 -8.74
CA TRP A 279 8.76 40.99 -10.09
C TRP A 279 9.38 39.66 -10.55
N LYS A 280 9.98 38.88 -9.64
CA LYS A 280 10.54 37.56 -9.97
C LYS A 280 9.45 36.55 -10.34
N PHE A 281 8.46 36.34 -9.49
CA PHE A 281 7.50 35.25 -9.72
C PHE A 281 6.41 35.61 -10.75
N GLU A 282 6.01 36.88 -10.90
CA GLU A 282 4.97 37.27 -11.87
C GLU A 282 5.41 37.02 -13.34
N ASN A 283 6.72 36.98 -13.58
CA ASN A 283 7.31 36.70 -14.89
C ASN A 283 7.50 35.20 -15.18
N LEU A 284 7.25 34.32 -14.19
CA LEU A 284 7.40 32.88 -14.37
C LEU A 284 6.11 32.29 -14.93
N LYS A 285 6.18 31.75 -16.15
CA LYS A 285 5.12 30.92 -16.73
C LYS A 285 5.44 29.45 -16.43
N LYS A 286 5.07 28.97 -15.24
CA LYS A 286 5.14 27.54 -14.90
C LYS A 286 3.72 27.00 -14.77
N GLU A 287 3.37 26.03 -15.61
CA GLU A 287 2.15 25.26 -15.39
C GLU A 287 2.37 24.31 -14.23
N PHE A 288 1.49 24.39 -13.23
CA PHE A 288 1.50 23.47 -12.11
C PHE A 288 0.80 22.18 -12.53
N THR A 289 1.55 21.10 -12.67
CA THR A 289 1.00 19.76 -12.91
C THR A 289 0.92 19.00 -11.59
N ARG A 290 -0.30 18.77 -11.10
CA ARG A 290 -0.51 17.86 -9.96
C ARG A 290 -0.05 16.45 -10.35
N ASN A 291 0.77 15.84 -9.50
CA ASN A 291 1.19 14.47 -9.70
C ASN A 291 0.10 13.51 -9.20
N THR A 292 -0.66 12.94 -10.14
CA THR A 292 -1.75 11.99 -9.85
C THR A 292 -1.28 10.64 -9.32
N GLN A 293 0.04 10.39 -9.28
CA GLN A 293 0.64 9.14 -8.82
C GLN A 293 1.11 9.19 -7.36
N LEU A 294 0.87 10.30 -6.65
CA LEU A 294 1.21 10.41 -5.23
C LEU A 294 0.21 9.63 -4.35
N PRO A 295 0.68 9.00 -3.25
CA PRO A 295 -0.21 8.46 -2.24
C PRO A 295 -1.01 9.59 -1.59
N LEU A 296 -2.16 9.25 -0.98
CA LEU A 296 -2.95 10.20 -0.20
C LEU A 296 -2.06 10.91 0.82
N THR A 297 -2.15 12.24 0.87
CA THR A 297 -1.39 13.03 1.85
C THR A 297 -2.12 13.04 3.19
N LEU A 298 -1.41 13.31 4.30
CA LEU A 298 -2.13 13.55 5.57
C LEU A 298 -3.08 14.75 5.46
N TRP A 299 -2.74 15.75 4.64
CA TRP A 299 -3.65 16.85 4.34
C TRP A 299 -4.96 16.35 3.74
N ASP A 300 -4.92 15.50 2.71
CA ASP A 300 -6.12 14.93 2.07
C ASP A 300 -6.94 14.05 3.02
N LEU A 301 -6.33 13.47 4.05
CA LEU A 301 -7.04 12.67 5.04
C LEU A 301 -7.85 13.51 6.03
N TYR A 302 -7.50 14.79 6.22
CA TYR A 302 -8.12 15.70 7.19
C TYR A 302 -8.89 16.87 6.55
N CYS A 303 -8.49 17.34 5.37
CA CYS A 303 -9.07 18.52 4.72
C CYS A 303 -8.95 18.46 3.18
N LYS A 304 -9.60 17.47 2.56
CA LYS A 304 -9.70 17.35 1.09
C LYS A 304 -10.72 18.35 0.51
N GLN A 305 -10.42 19.65 0.62
CA GLN A 305 -11.24 20.73 0.06
C GLN A 305 -10.52 21.41 -1.11
N SER A 306 -11.25 21.66 -2.19
CA SER A 306 -10.81 22.57 -3.24
C SER A 306 -11.33 23.96 -2.92
N LEU A 307 -10.41 24.91 -2.71
CA LEU A 307 -10.76 26.32 -2.53
C LEU A 307 -10.71 27.01 -3.89
N GLU A 308 -11.73 27.83 -4.16
CA GLU A 308 -11.82 28.64 -5.37
C GLU A 308 -11.53 30.09 -5.02
N PHE A 309 -10.72 30.75 -5.85
CA PHE A 309 -10.28 32.12 -5.62
C PHE A 309 -10.66 33.00 -6.80
N THR A 310 -11.00 34.25 -6.51
CA THR A 310 -11.42 35.22 -7.52
C THR A 310 -10.22 35.88 -8.18
N SER A 311 -9.18 36.18 -7.40
CA SER A 311 -7.99 36.84 -7.92
C SER A 311 -7.00 35.83 -8.49
N LYS A 312 -6.44 36.16 -9.66
CA LYS A 312 -5.36 35.38 -10.27
C LYS A 312 -4.20 35.15 -9.29
N ARG A 313 -3.88 36.17 -8.49
CA ARG A 313 -2.82 36.10 -7.48
C ARG A 313 -3.11 35.04 -6.43
N ALA A 314 -4.31 35.04 -5.84
CA ALA A 314 -4.67 34.05 -4.84
C ALA A 314 -4.69 32.63 -5.43
N THR A 315 -5.14 32.47 -6.67
CA THR A 315 -5.05 31.19 -7.39
C THR A 315 -3.61 30.70 -7.54
N GLU A 316 -2.66 31.56 -7.92
CA GLU A 316 -1.24 31.16 -8.02
C GLU A 316 -0.63 30.86 -6.65
N PHE A 317 -0.95 31.64 -5.62
CA PHE A 317 -0.49 31.40 -4.26
C PHE A 317 -1.03 30.07 -3.73
N TYR A 318 -2.29 29.75 -4.00
CA TYR A 318 -2.91 28.50 -3.58
C TYR A 318 -2.28 27.28 -4.26
N LYS A 319 -1.81 27.38 -5.51
CA LYS A 319 -1.03 26.29 -6.14
C LYS A 319 0.25 25.99 -5.36
N VAL A 320 0.94 27.03 -4.88
CA VAL A 320 2.13 26.86 -4.02
C VAL A 320 1.76 26.27 -2.66
N VAL A 321 0.64 26.71 -2.06
CA VAL A 321 0.10 26.10 -0.84
C VAL A 321 -0.11 24.60 -1.07
N GLN A 322 -0.74 24.20 -2.18
CA GLN A 322 -0.95 22.79 -2.52
C GLN A 322 0.36 22.02 -2.66
N GLU A 323 1.36 22.58 -3.34
CA GLU A 323 2.69 21.96 -3.41
C GLU A 323 3.28 21.72 -2.02
N PHE A 324 3.23 22.73 -1.15
CA PHE A 324 3.79 22.60 0.20
C PHE A 324 3.00 21.63 1.07
N LEU A 325 1.68 21.55 0.93
CA LEU A 325 0.85 20.55 1.59
C LEU A 325 1.19 19.13 1.12
N GLU A 326 1.39 18.93 -0.18
CA GLU A 326 1.80 17.66 -0.79
C GLU A 326 3.20 17.20 -0.32
N LEU A 327 4.09 18.14 -0.03
CA LEU A 327 5.44 17.89 0.46
C LEU A 327 5.53 17.79 2.00
N GLY A 328 4.45 18.03 2.74
CA GLY A 328 4.45 18.08 4.21
C GLY A 328 5.12 19.33 4.81
N LEU A 329 5.31 20.39 4.02
CA LEU A 329 5.91 21.68 4.41
C LEU A 329 4.85 22.61 5.04
N TYR A 330 4.14 22.12 6.06
CA TYR A 330 2.93 22.77 6.58
C TYR A 330 3.13 24.19 7.09
N LYS A 331 4.29 24.52 7.68
CA LYS A 331 4.57 25.89 8.14
C LYS A 331 4.72 26.87 6.98
N PHE A 332 5.34 26.44 5.88
CA PHE A 332 5.43 27.28 4.68
C PHE A 332 4.06 27.44 4.00
N ALA A 333 3.26 26.37 3.96
CA ALA A 333 1.88 26.43 3.49
C ALA A 333 1.06 27.43 4.33
N GLN A 334 1.20 27.40 5.66
CA GLN A 334 0.52 28.31 6.60
C GLN A 334 0.83 29.79 6.32
N ILE A 335 2.11 30.13 6.10
CA ILE A 335 2.55 31.52 5.80
C ILE A 335 1.89 32.03 4.51
N ILE A 336 1.96 31.25 3.43
CA ILE A 336 1.38 31.66 2.15
C ILE A 336 -0.14 31.73 2.24
N PHE A 337 -0.77 30.75 2.91
CA PHE A 337 -2.21 30.73 3.09
C PHE A 337 -2.70 31.98 3.84
N GLY A 338 -1.93 32.47 4.82
CA GLY A 338 -2.19 33.72 5.54
C GLY A 338 -2.43 34.93 4.63
N GLN A 339 -1.75 34.99 3.48
CA GLN A 339 -1.88 36.10 2.52
C GLN A 339 -3.13 36.01 1.63
N ILE A 340 -3.78 34.84 1.56
CA ILE A 340 -4.98 34.62 0.73
C ILE A 340 -6.26 34.43 1.54
N LEU A 341 -6.16 34.41 2.88
CA LEU A 341 -7.31 34.30 3.79
C LEU A 341 -8.42 35.31 3.47
N ILE A 342 -8.07 36.51 3.01
CA ILE A 342 -9.04 37.58 2.75
C ILE A 342 -10.10 37.20 1.69
N GLU A 343 -9.79 36.26 0.79
CA GLU A 343 -10.72 35.75 -0.22
C GLU A 343 -11.49 34.51 0.25
N CYS A 344 -11.15 33.93 1.40
CA CYS A 344 -11.85 32.76 1.95
C CYS A 344 -13.03 33.15 2.84
N THR A 345 -14.06 32.31 2.84
CA THR A 345 -15.14 32.36 3.83
C THR A 345 -14.62 32.04 5.23
N GLU A 346 -15.31 32.50 6.27
CA GLU A 346 -14.93 32.18 7.67
C GLU A 346 -14.89 30.67 7.96
N ALA A 347 -15.71 29.89 7.26
CA ALA A 347 -15.71 28.43 7.37
C ALA A 347 -14.44 27.83 6.77
N GLU A 348 -14.05 28.24 5.56
CA GLU A 348 -12.82 27.77 4.89
C GLU A 348 -11.57 28.15 5.67
N LYS A 349 -11.51 29.40 6.18
CA LYS A 349 -10.43 29.84 7.08
C LYS A 349 -10.31 28.90 8.27
N TYR A 350 -11.45 28.58 8.90
CA TYR A 350 -11.48 27.69 10.06
C TYR A 350 -11.02 26.27 9.70
N PHE A 351 -11.53 25.68 8.62
CA PHE A 351 -11.19 24.31 8.20
C PHE A 351 -9.70 24.15 7.93
N VAL A 352 -9.10 25.07 7.17
CA VAL A 352 -7.68 25.04 6.86
C VAL A 352 -6.82 25.29 8.09
N THR A 353 -7.17 26.31 8.89
CA THR A 353 -6.37 26.69 10.07
C THR A 353 -6.34 25.57 11.10
N ILE A 354 -7.50 25.00 11.47
CA ILE A 354 -7.56 23.89 12.43
C ILE A 354 -6.82 22.67 11.91
N THR A 355 -6.96 22.35 10.62
CA THR A 355 -6.24 21.20 10.03
C THR A 355 -4.73 21.40 10.08
N LEU A 356 -4.24 22.57 9.69
CA LEU A 356 -2.82 22.91 9.78
C LEU A 356 -2.32 22.82 11.22
N GLN A 357 -3.07 23.33 12.19
CA GLN A 357 -2.70 23.24 13.61
C GLN A 357 -2.65 21.80 14.13
N ILE A 358 -3.59 20.94 13.72
CA ILE A 358 -3.58 19.50 14.06
C ILE A 358 -2.30 18.85 13.50
N LEU A 359 -2.01 19.09 12.21
CA LEU A 359 -0.86 18.50 11.53
C LEU A 359 0.48 19.05 12.06
N LEU A 360 0.53 20.34 12.39
CA LEU A 360 1.67 21.01 13.03
C LEU A 360 1.80 20.68 14.53
N ARG A 361 0.81 20.03 15.14
CA ARG A 361 0.76 19.75 16.59
C ARG A 361 0.82 21.03 17.43
N GLU A 362 0.19 22.09 16.93
CA GLU A 362 0.16 23.45 17.53
C GLU A 362 -1.22 23.77 18.16
N ILE A 363 -2.08 22.77 18.38
CA ILE A 363 -3.38 22.98 19.04
C ILE A 363 -3.17 23.31 20.52
N THR A 364 -3.72 24.44 20.97
CA THR A 364 -3.80 24.81 22.40
C THR A 364 -5.18 24.47 22.98
N ASP A 365 -5.25 24.23 24.29
CA ASP A 365 -6.49 23.83 25.00
C ASP A 365 -7.64 24.85 24.91
N THR A 366 -7.38 26.06 24.43
CA THR A 366 -8.35 27.18 24.36
C THR A 366 -9.11 27.27 23.03
N HIS A 367 -8.92 26.34 22.09
CA HIS A 367 -9.57 26.43 20.78
C HIS A 367 -11.09 26.20 20.89
N SER A 368 -11.86 27.29 20.78
CA SER A 368 -13.32 27.22 20.71
C SER A 368 -13.76 26.67 19.35
N MET A 369 -14.44 25.52 19.35
CA MET A 369 -15.03 24.96 18.15
C MET A 369 -16.10 25.89 17.58
N ARG A 370 -16.02 26.14 16.27
CA ARG A 370 -16.94 27.04 15.59
C ARG A 370 -18.05 26.27 14.87
N THR A 371 -19.17 26.95 14.72
CA THR A 371 -20.34 26.48 13.97
C THR A 371 -20.71 27.47 12.87
N PHE A 372 -21.00 26.95 11.70
CA PHE A 372 -21.32 27.68 10.48
C PHE A 372 -22.64 27.20 9.91
N GLN A 373 -23.27 28.05 9.10
CA GLN A 373 -24.51 27.72 8.40
C GLN A 373 -24.21 27.15 7.00
N GLY A 374 -25.18 26.42 6.45
CA GLY A 374 -25.07 25.76 5.14
C GLY A 374 -24.92 24.26 5.29
N PHE A 375 -25.67 23.50 4.48
CA PHE A 375 -25.75 22.05 4.61
C PHE A 375 -24.38 21.37 4.42
N GLN A 376 -23.72 21.61 3.28
CA GLN A 376 -22.39 21.04 3.00
C GLN A 376 -21.33 21.55 3.98
N THR A 377 -21.38 22.84 4.32
CA THR A 377 -20.51 23.47 5.31
C THR A 377 -20.63 22.79 6.68
N THR A 378 -21.84 22.46 7.11
CA THR A 378 -22.09 21.79 8.40
C THR A 378 -21.51 20.38 8.44
N ILE A 379 -21.62 19.64 7.33
CA ILE A 379 -21.05 18.29 7.25
C ILE A 379 -19.51 18.37 7.31
N PHE A 380 -18.91 19.27 6.52
CA PHE A 380 -17.46 19.43 6.51
C PHE A 380 -16.92 20.00 7.82
N GLN A 381 -17.63 20.93 8.45
CA GLN A 381 -17.30 21.38 9.80
C GLN A 381 -17.35 20.23 10.81
N SER A 382 -18.35 19.36 10.73
CA SER A 382 -18.45 18.19 11.63
C SER A 382 -17.26 17.24 11.44
N HIS A 383 -16.75 17.12 10.21
CA HIS A 383 -15.51 16.41 9.93
C HIS A 383 -14.32 17.04 10.68
N ILE A 384 -14.10 18.35 10.52
CA ILE A 384 -13.00 19.07 11.17
C ILE A 384 -13.11 19.06 12.70
N ASN A 385 -14.29 19.39 13.26
CA ASN A 385 -14.52 19.39 14.71
C ASN A 385 -14.35 17.98 15.30
N GLY A 386 -14.79 16.95 14.58
CA GLY A 386 -14.57 15.57 15.00
C GLY A 386 -13.09 15.20 15.03
N HIS A 387 -12.29 15.63 14.04
CA HIS A 387 -10.84 15.46 14.04
C HIS A 387 -10.15 16.19 15.19
N LEU A 388 -10.59 17.41 15.50
CA LEU A 388 -10.10 18.18 16.64
C LEU A 388 -10.40 17.49 17.97
N HIS A 389 -11.65 17.06 18.21
CA HIS A 389 -11.99 16.29 19.41
C HIS A 389 -11.18 15.00 19.53
N TYR A 390 -11.00 14.29 18.42
CA TYR A 390 -10.21 13.06 18.40
C TYR A 390 -8.75 13.33 18.75
N TYR A 391 -8.17 14.42 18.23
CA TYR A 391 -6.81 14.84 18.55
C TYR A 391 -6.65 15.19 20.04
N LEU A 392 -7.64 15.86 20.63
CA LEU A 392 -7.70 16.19 22.06
C LEU A 392 -8.04 14.98 22.96
N GLY A 393 -8.29 13.80 22.38
CA GLY A 393 -8.60 12.57 23.12
C GLY A 393 -10.07 12.38 23.50
N ASP A 394 -10.95 13.35 23.22
CA ASP A 394 -12.39 13.21 23.45
C ASP A 394 -13.06 12.41 22.32
N LYS A 395 -12.92 11.09 22.39
CA LYS A 395 -13.53 10.16 21.44
C LYS A 395 -15.07 10.22 21.45
N SER A 396 -15.70 10.65 22.54
CA SER A 396 -17.16 10.69 22.64
C SER A 396 -17.71 11.84 21.81
N ALA A 397 -17.21 13.05 22.03
CA ALA A 397 -17.62 14.21 21.26
C ALA A 397 -17.21 14.09 19.78
N ALA A 398 -16.03 13.53 19.49
CA ALA A 398 -15.62 13.21 18.12
C ALA A 398 -16.66 12.32 17.40
N LYS A 399 -17.15 11.28 18.09
CA LYS A 399 -18.17 10.38 17.57
C LYS A 399 -19.49 11.11 17.27
N ASP A 400 -19.89 12.09 18.07
CA ASP A 400 -21.11 12.85 17.83
C ASP A 400 -20.99 13.73 16.58
N CYS A 401 -19.82 14.35 16.36
CA CYS A 401 -19.54 15.06 15.11
C CYS A 401 -19.56 14.11 13.90
N TYR A 402 -18.90 12.96 13.98
CA TYR A 402 -18.86 12.01 12.87
C TYR A 402 -20.23 11.39 12.54
N ALA A 403 -21.14 11.30 13.51
CA ALA A 403 -22.50 10.82 13.28
C ALA A 403 -23.25 11.70 12.26
N VAL A 404 -23.02 13.02 12.28
CA VAL A 404 -23.64 13.97 11.32
C VAL A 404 -23.29 13.59 9.89
N ILE A 405 -22.04 13.22 9.63
CA ILE A 405 -21.58 12.79 8.30
C ILE A 405 -22.28 11.51 7.89
N LEU A 406 -22.35 10.52 8.79
CA LEU A 406 -22.97 9.23 8.48
C LEU A 406 -24.48 9.35 8.19
N HIS A 407 -25.17 10.26 8.87
CA HIS A 407 -26.60 10.53 8.62
C HIS A 407 -26.87 11.20 7.28
N ASN A 408 -25.85 11.74 6.61
CA ASN A 408 -25.99 12.50 5.37
C ASN A 408 -25.24 11.88 4.19
N THR A 409 -24.82 10.61 4.26
CA THR A 409 -23.98 9.98 3.22
C THR A 409 -24.61 9.97 1.82
N GLU A 410 -25.94 9.94 1.74
CA GLU A 410 -26.67 9.97 0.46
C GLU A 410 -26.60 11.34 -0.23
N ASN A 411 -26.26 12.39 0.52
CA ASN A 411 -26.16 13.78 0.05
C ASN A 411 -24.71 14.22 -0.20
N LEU A 412 -23.78 13.26 -0.30
CA LEU A 412 -22.35 13.51 -0.48
C LEU A 412 -21.91 13.08 -1.88
N ASP A 413 -21.21 13.96 -2.58
CA ASP A 413 -20.66 13.69 -3.91
C ASP A 413 -19.48 12.68 -3.84
N ASP A 414 -18.56 12.88 -2.89
CA ASP A 414 -17.41 12.00 -2.65
C ASP A 414 -17.32 11.63 -1.16
N ILE A 415 -17.85 10.45 -0.81
CA ILE A 415 -17.73 9.89 0.55
C ILE A 415 -16.27 9.63 0.96
N GLY A 416 -15.36 9.50 -0.01
CA GLY A 416 -13.93 9.32 0.20
C GLY A 416 -13.26 10.48 0.94
N VAL A 417 -13.80 11.70 0.82
CA VAL A 417 -13.37 12.89 1.58
C VAL A 417 -13.46 12.61 3.09
N PHE A 418 -14.47 11.89 3.53
CA PHE A 418 -14.76 11.66 4.94
C PHE A 418 -14.32 10.30 5.46
N GLN A 419 -13.48 9.57 4.70
CA GLN A 419 -13.08 8.20 5.02
C GLN A 419 -12.55 8.05 6.46
N MET A 420 -11.76 9.01 6.93
CA MET A 420 -11.17 9.00 8.27
C MET A 420 -12.22 9.16 9.36
N SER A 421 -13.17 10.07 9.18
CA SER A 421 -14.27 10.28 10.12
C SER A 421 -15.17 9.04 10.22
N ILE A 422 -15.55 8.47 9.08
CA ILE A 422 -16.40 7.28 9.03
C ILE A 422 -15.68 6.09 9.68
N LEU A 423 -14.40 5.89 9.40
CA LEU A 423 -13.61 4.79 9.96
C LEU A 423 -13.42 4.95 11.48
N ARG A 424 -13.12 6.16 11.97
CA ARG A 424 -13.02 6.44 13.42
C ARG A 424 -14.36 6.24 14.13
N TYR A 425 -15.47 6.68 13.52
CA TYR A 425 -16.82 6.44 14.02
C TYR A 425 -17.15 4.95 14.12
N ALA A 426 -16.85 4.19 13.05
CA ALA A 426 -17.06 2.75 13.01
C ALA A 426 -16.22 2.00 14.06
N ASN A 427 -14.95 2.37 14.24
CA ASN A 427 -14.08 1.84 15.29
C ASN A 427 -14.68 2.09 16.68
N TYR A 428 -15.11 3.32 16.97
CA TYR A 428 -15.75 3.65 18.24
C TYR A 428 -17.00 2.80 18.51
N LEU A 429 -17.88 2.65 17.50
CA LEU A 429 -19.09 1.83 17.65
C LEU A 429 -18.77 0.36 17.91
N LEU A 430 -17.75 -0.17 17.22
CA LEU A 430 -17.29 -1.54 17.41
C LEU A 430 -16.75 -1.76 18.83
N GLU A 431 -15.91 -0.84 19.33
CA GLU A 431 -15.37 -0.88 20.70
C GLU A 431 -16.47 -0.79 21.77
N ARG A 432 -17.54 -0.03 21.51
CA ARG A 432 -18.70 0.08 22.40
C ARG A 432 -19.72 -1.06 22.24
N GLY A 433 -19.43 -2.07 21.42
CA GLY A 433 -20.31 -3.22 21.20
C GLY A 433 -21.59 -2.91 20.40
N LYS A 434 -21.67 -1.76 19.73
CA LYS A 434 -22.82 -1.37 18.89
C LYS A 434 -22.64 -1.92 17.48
N TYR A 435 -22.65 -3.25 17.37
CA TYR A 435 -22.20 -3.97 16.16
C TYR A 435 -23.04 -3.66 14.92
N GLU A 436 -24.36 -3.55 15.01
CA GLU A 436 -25.23 -3.23 13.86
C GLU A 436 -24.92 -1.85 13.28
N LYS A 437 -24.71 -0.86 14.14
CA LYS A 437 -24.34 0.50 13.70
C LYS A 437 -22.93 0.51 13.11
N ALA A 438 -22.00 -0.25 13.71
CA ALA A 438 -20.65 -0.39 13.18
C ALA A 438 -20.67 -1.01 11.78
N ILE A 439 -21.51 -2.02 11.54
CA ILE A 439 -21.68 -2.64 10.22
C ILE A 439 -22.13 -1.63 9.17
N SER A 440 -23.12 -0.79 9.50
CA SER A 440 -23.57 0.28 8.58
C SER A 440 -22.44 1.25 8.25
N ALA A 441 -21.68 1.71 9.26
CA ALA A 441 -20.58 2.65 9.07
C ALA A 441 -19.42 2.04 8.25
N TYR A 442 -18.94 0.84 8.61
CA TYR A 442 -17.90 0.17 7.82
C TYR A 442 -18.35 -0.19 6.41
N GLY A 443 -19.65 -0.43 6.20
CA GLY A 443 -20.22 -0.65 4.87
C GLY A 443 -19.87 0.48 3.89
N GLN A 444 -19.92 1.73 4.35
CA GLN A 444 -19.54 2.90 3.54
C GLN A 444 -18.04 2.88 3.16
N CYS A 445 -17.18 2.44 4.07
CA CYS A 445 -15.74 2.33 3.86
C CYS A 445 -15.34 1.22 2.87
N THR A 446 -16.20 0.24 2.57
CA THR A 446 -15.87 -0.85 1.63
C THR A 446 -15.68 -0.35 0.19
N ARG A 447 -16.27 0.79 -0.17
CA ARG A 447 -16.16 1.38 -1.50
C ARG A 447 -14.85 2.14 -1.70
N ILE A 448 -14.22 2.60 -0.62
CA ILE A 448 -13.04 3.44 -0.63
C ILE A 448 -11.77 2.56 -0.53
N SER A 449 -10.90 2.62 -1.54
CA SER A 449 -9.76 1.70 -1.69
C SER A 449 -8.79 1.68 -0.50
N SER A 450 -8.47 2.85 0.07
CA SER A 450 -7.52 3.04 1.17
C SER A 450 -7.99 2.51 2.53
N CYS A 451 -9.30 2.35 2.76
CA CYS A 451 -9.82 1.76 4.00
C CYS A 451 -10.50 0.39 3.79
N ARG A 452 -10.62 -0.07 2.55
CA ARG A 452 -11.40 -1.26 2.17
C ARG A 452 -11.02 -2.51 2.96
N VAL A 453 -9.73 -2.79 3.13
CA VAL A 453 -9.26 -3.99 3.83
C VAL A 453 -9.61 -3.95 5.32
N LYS A 454 -9.37 -2.80 5.98
CA LYS A 454 -9.77 -2.59 7.37
C LYS A 454 -11.29 -2.73 7.52
N ALA A 455 -12.06 -2.12 6.62
CA ALA A 455 -13.51 -2.19 6.63
C ALA A 455 -14.03 -3.63 6.53
N PHE A 456 -13.51 -4.45 5.61
CA PHE A 456 -13.89 -5.87 5.53
C PHE A 456 -13.49 -6.65 6.78
N TYR A 457 -12.29 -6.42 7.30
CA TYR A 457 -11.81 -7.08 8.51
C TYR A 457 -12.73 -6.80 9.71
N ASP A 458 -13.08 -5.53 9.94
CA ASP A 458 -13.93 -5.18 11.07
C ASP A 458 -15.42 -5.47 10.86
N LEU A 459 -15.90 -5.46 9.60
CA LEU A 459 -17.21 -6.01 9.28
C LEU A 459 -17.30 -7.48 9.69
N GLY A 460 -16.28 -8.27 9.34
CA GLY A 460 -16.19 -9.67 9.77
C GLY A 460 -16.22 -9.80 11.29
N ARG A 461 -15.45 -8.97 12.01
CA ARG A 461 -15.44 -8.94 13.49
C ARG A 461 -16.81 -8.59 14.06
N ALA A 462 -17.50 -7.59 13.49
CA ALA A 462 -18.82 -7.18 13.94
C ALA A 462 -19.88 -8.27 13.70
N TYR A 463 -19.91 -8.89 12.51
CA TYR A 463 -20.80 -10.01 12.22
C TYR A 463 -20.53 -11.22 13.12
N TYR A 464 -19.26 -11.53 13.38
CA TYR A 464 -18.85 -12.61 14.28
C TYR A 464 -19.38 -12.37 15.69
N ARG A 465 -19.26 -11.14 16.21
CA ARG A 465 -19.76 -10.76 17.54
C ARG A 465 -21.28 -10.80 17.64
N LEU A 466 -22.00 -10.61 16.53
CA LEU A 466 -23.45 -10.80 16.44
C LEU A 466 -23.89 -12.26 16.25
N GLY A 467 -22.95 -13.21 16.20
CA GLY A 467 -23.25 -14.62 15.94
C GLY A 467 -23.65 -14.92 14.49
N LYS A 468 -23.51 -13.94 13.58
CA LYS A 468 -23.78 -14.10 12.14
C LYS A 468 -22.55 -14.67 11.44
N TYR A 469 -22.20 -15.91 11.77
CA TYR A 469 -20.92 -16.52 11.39
C TYR A 469 -20.72 -16.68 9.87
N GLN A 470 -21.78 -16.95 9.11
CA GLN A 470 -21.70 -17.05 7.65
C GLN A 470 -21.35 -15.69 7.01
N ALA A 471 -22.03 -14.62 7.42
CA ALA A 471 -21.70 -13.27 6.98
C ALA A 471 -20.28 -12.85 7.42
N ALA A 472 -19.83 -13.28 8.60
CA ALA A 472 -18.46 -13.05 9.04
C ALA A 472 -17.45 -13.76 8.14
N GLU A 473 -17.67 -15.03 7.81
CA GLU A 473 -16.82 -15.82 6.90
C GLU A 473 -16.69 -15.13 5.54
N GLU A 474 -17.79 -14.62 4.97
CA GLU A 474 -17.77 -13.90 3.68
C GLU A 474 -16.88 -12.64 3.72
N LYS A 475 -16.98 -11.84 4.79
CA LYS A 475 -16.18 -10.60 4.92
C LYS A 475 -14.72 -10.88 5.21
N PHE A 476 -14.41 -11.90 6.01
CA PHE A 476 -13.03 -12.33 6.22
C PHE A 476 -12.42 -12.93 4.95
N SER A 477 -13.18 -13.71 4.17
CA SER A 477 -12.73 -14.24 2.87
C SER A 477 -12.48 -13.12 1.87
N SER A 478 -13.26 -12.03 1.91
CA SER A 478 -12.99 -10.84 1.09
C SER A 478 -11.62 -10.22 1.41
N CYS A 479 -11.13 -10.34 2.64
CA CYS A 479 -9.82 -9.84 3.03
C CYS A 479 -8.66 -10.65 2.41
N THR A 480 -8.86 -11.94 2.13
CA THR A 480 -7.80 -12.79 1.56
C THR A 480 -7.51 -12.45 0.10
N ASN A 481 -8.40 -11.72 -0.58
CA ASN A 481 -8.27 -11.33 -1.98
C ASN A 481 -7.32 -10.13 -2.19
N PHE A 482 -6.85 -9.46 -1.14
CA PHE A 482 -5.97 -8.29 -1.26
C PHE A 482 -4.48 -8.64 -1.44
N GLY A 483 -4.13 -9.92 -1.54
CA GLY A 483 -2.74 -10.36 -1.74
C GLY A 483 -1.81 -10.05 -0.55
N ILE A 484 -2.40 -9.89 0.64
CA ILE A 484 -1.72 -9.65 1.91
C ILE A 484 -2.17 -10.72 2.90
N HIS A 485 -1.20 -11.40 3.51
CA HIS A 485 -1.48 -12.40 4.53
C HIS A 485 -1.74 -11.70 5.86
N LEU A 486 -2.94 -11.89 6.40
CA LEU A 486 -3.39 -11.35 7.68
C LEU A 486 -3.68 -12.53 8.62
N PRO A 487 -2.76 -12.86 9.55
CA PRO A 487 -2.94 -13.99 10.47
C PRO A 487 -4.27 -13.95 11.21
N ASP A 488 -4.67 -12.76 11.68
CA ASP A 488 -5.93 -12.57 12.40
C ASP A 488 -7.16 -12.93 11.55
N VAL A 489 -7.17 -12.58 10.25
CA VAL A 489 -8.27 -12.91 9.33
C VAL A 489 -8.44 -14.43 9.24
N TRP A 490 -7.34 -15.15 9.05
CA TRP A 490 -7.36 -16.62 9.00
C TRP A 490 -7.75 -17.26 10.34
N GLY A 491 -7.33 -16.65 11.46
CA GLY A 491 -7.76 -17.05 12.79
C GLY A 491 -9.27 -16.89 12.97
N TYR A 492 -9.83 -15.76 12.54
CA TYR A 492 -11.28 -15.53 12.59
C TYR A 492 -12.06 -16.44 11.63
N LEU A 493 -11.54 -16.74 10.43
CA LEU A 493 -12.12 -17.74 9.54
C LEU A 493 -12.18 -19.12 10.19
N ALA A 494 -11.13 -19.51 10.92
CA ALA A 494 -11.11 -20.74 11.68
C ALA A 494 -12.19 -20.74 12.77
N LEU A 495 -12.26 -19.66 13.55
CA LEU A 495 -13.25 -19.51 14.62
C LEU A 495 -14.70 -19.50 14.10
N ALA A 496 -14.96 -18.80 12.98
CA ALA A 496 -16.28 -18.76 12.36
C ALA A 496 -16.70 -20.16 11.87
N ASN A 497 -15.79 -20.87 11.20
CA ASN A 497 -16.06 -22.23 10.73
C ASN A 497 -16.26 -23.23 11.88
N LEU A 498 -15.55 -23.10 13.00
CA LEU A 498 -15.83 -23.90 14.21
C LEU A 498 -17.23 -23.64 14.74
N LYS A 499 -17.67 -22.38 14.79
CA LYS A 499 -19.03 -22.04 15.25
C LYS A 499 -20.13 -22.53 14.31
N MET A 500 -19.80 -22.80 13.05
CA MET A 500 -20.69 -23.41 12.06
C MET A 500 -20.53 -24.94 11.94
N ASN A 501 -19.76 -25.59 12.83
CA ASN A 501 -19.43 -27.03 12.79
C ASN A 501 -18.65 -27.50 11.53
N ASN A 502 -18.00 -26.60 10.81
CA ASN A 502 -17.17 -26.90 9.65
C ASN A 502 -15.71 -27.18 10.09
N THR A 503 -15.48 -28.29 10.78
CA THR A 503 -14.18 -28.63 11.41
C THR A 503 -13.02 -28.71 10.42
N PHE A 504 -13.25 -29.22 9.21
CA PHE A 504 -12.21 -29.31 8.17
C PHE A 504 -11.71 -27.92 7.72
N LYS A 505 -12.62 -27.04 7.31
CA LYS A 505 -12.30 -25.65 6.92
C LYS A 505 -11.67 -24.87 8.06
N ALA A 506 -12.13 -25.11 9.28
CA ALA A 506 -11.56 -24.48 10.46
C ALA A 506 -10.09 -24.87 10.67
N LEU A 507 -9.77 -26.17 10.56
CA LEU A 507 -8.41 -26.67 10.69
C LEU A 507 -7.51 -26.10 9.58
N GLU A 508 -8.01 -26.04 8.35
CA GLU A 508 -7.29 -25.45 7.23
C GLU A 508 -6.97 -23.97 7.48
N SER A 509 -7.98 -23.18 7.82
CA SER A 509 -7.83 -21.74 8.12
C SER A 509 -6.86 -21.51 9.28
N TRP A 510 -6.92 -22.34 10.32
CA TRP A 510 -6.01 -22.27 11.47
C TRP A 510 -4.55 -22.57 11.08
N LYS A 511 -4.32 -23.54 10.18
CA LYS A 511 -2.98 -23.80 9.66
C LYS A 511 -2.45 -22.56 8.93
N TYR A 512 -3.26 -21.95 8.05
CA TYR A 512 -2.88 -20.72 7.35
C TYR A 512 -2.61 -19.54 8.29
N ALA A 513 -3.37 -19.40 9.38
CA ALA A 513 -3.16 -18.36 10.39
C ALA A 513 -1.78 -18.49 11.06
N LYS A 514 -1.32 -19.73 11.28
CA LYS A 514 -0.02 -20.04 11.90
C LYS A 514 1.17 -19.98 10.96
N ILE A 515 0.97 -19.79 9.66
CA ILE A 515 2.07 -19.62 8.73
C ILE A 515 2.75 -18.29 9.07
N SER A 516 3.82 -18.37 9.87
CA SER A 516 4.77 -17.28 10.02
C SER A 516 5.39 -17.03 8.65
N ILE A 517 5.32 -15.79 8.16
CA ILE A 517 6.00 -15.33 6.93
C ILE A 517 7.54 -15.49 7.02
N ILE A 518 8.07 -16.01 8.13
CA ILE A 518 9.50 -16.32 8.32
C ILE A 518 9.87 -17.72 7.78
N VAL A 519 8.92 -18.65 7.54
CA VAL A 519 9.25 -20.05 7.14
C VAL A 519 8.89 -20.39 5.69
N PHE A 520 8.14 -19.54 5.01
CA PHE A 520 8.05 -19.59 3.55
C PHE A 520 8.84 -18.42 3.01
N PHE A 521 10.05 -18.68 2.51
CA PHE A 521 10.94 -17.89 1.64
C PHE A 521 12.41 -18.00 2.09
N PRO A 522 13.19 -18.88 1.46
CA PRO A 522 14.57 -18.59 1.07
C PRO A 522 14.73 -18.44 -0.46
#